data_AF-A0A496P9R0-F1
#
_entry.id   AF-A0A496P9R0-F1
#
_cell.length_a   1.000
_cell.length_b   1.000
_cell.length_c   1.000
_cell.angle_alpha   90.00
_cell.angle_beta   90.00
_cell.angle_gamma   90.00
#
_symmetry.space_group_name_H-M   'P 1'
#
loop_
_entity.id
_entity.type
_entity.pdbx_description
1 polymer ?
#
loop_
_entity_poly.entity_id
_entity_poly.type
_entity_poly.pdbx_seq_one_letter_code
_entity_poly.pdbx_strand_id
1 'polypeptide(L)'
;YIVATRSAKGITVIAKDGRTWHNPATQQEVFDVSGAGDTVVSMMMTCLASGLSMRLALHIANGAAGIVVSKVGTYPIHRSELLDLWHSYKHSIQSKPLYTKEEMKELVSQWQSKGETVVFTNGCFDILHRGHITYLQEAAQLGDHLIIGLNSDASVRRLKGETRPIVSEADRAALLSALQCIDGVVLFEEDTPAELLAYLRPNTLVKGGDYKIEDIIGRESVDNVEVLSFKEGYSTSDIVGKIATMAKEGKL
;
A
#
# COMPACT_ATOMS: atom_id res chain seq x y z
N TYR A 1 -28.32 7.72 -17.90
CA TYR A 1 -26.85 7.83 -17.81
C TYR A 1 -26.28 7.61 -19.19
N ILE A 2 -25.18 8.26 -19.54
CA ILE A 2 -24.38 7.93 -20.72
C ILE A 2 -23.14 7.20 -20.21
N VAL A 3 -22.82 6.06 -20.80
CA VAL A 3 -21.61 5.29 -20.50
C VAL A 3 -20.76 5.27 -21.76
N ALA A 4 -19.53 5.75 -21.66
CA ALA A 4 -18.57 5.76 -22.76
C ALA A 4 -17.35 4.92 -22.39
N THR A 5 -17.10 3.84 -23.14
CA THR A 5 -15.83 3.12 -23.09
C THR A 5 -14.79 3.93 -23.86
N ARG A 6 -13.60 4.08 -23.29
CA ARG A 6 -12.52 4.95 -23.80
C ARG A 6 -11.23 4.16 -24.02
N SER A 7 -11.36 2.88 -24.36
CA SER A 7 -10.23 1.95 -24.56
C SER A 7 -9.28 1.98 -23.36
N ALA A 8 -7.97 2.15 -23.57
CA ALA A 8 -6.96 2.24 -22.51
C ALA A 8 -7.21 3.37 -21.48
N LYS A 9 -8.06 4.36 -21.80
CA LYS A 9 -8.43 5.41 -20.85
C LYS A 9 -9.52 4.95 -19.87
N GLY A 10 -10.10 3.76 -20.02
CA GLY A 10 -11.12 3.22 -19.12
C GLY A 10 -12.54 3.63 -19.50
N ILE A 11 -13.40 3.88 -18.52
CA ILE A 11 -14.83 4.12 -18.71
C ILE A 11 -15.23 5.45 -18.09
N THR A 12 -16.10 6.19 -18.76
CA THR A 12 -16.72 7.41 -18.24
C THR A 12 -18.23 7.26 -18.18
N VAL A 13 -18.82 7.61 -17.04
CA VAL A 13 -20.27 7.67 -16.84
C VAL A 13 -20.69 9.10 -16.59
N ILE A 14 -21.71 9.56 -17.32
CA ILE A 14 -22.31 10.90 -17.19
C ILE A 14 -23.77 10.75 -16.76
N ALA A 15 -24.10 11.32 -15.61
CA ALA A 15 -25.46 11.39 -15.09
C ALA A 15 -26.27 12.53 -15.74
N LYS A 16 -27.60 12.47 -15.62
CA LYS A 16 -28.51 13.50 -16.16
C LYS A 16 -28.29 14.89 -15.54
N ASP A 17 -27.81 14.93 -14.31
CA ASP A 17 -27.51 16.15 -13.56
C ASP A 17 -26.08 16.68 -13.79
N GLY A 18 -25.35 16.11 -14.75
CA GLY A 18 -23.99 16.52 -15.07
C GLY A 18 -22.90 15.91 -14.19
N ARG A 19 -23.24 15.11 -13.17
CA ARG A 19 -22.21 14.36 -12.42
C ARG A 19 -21.49 13.37 -13.33
N THR A 20 -20.16 13.39 -13.27
CA THR A 20 -19.31 12.52 -14.07
C THR A 20 -18.46 11.62 -13.17
N TRP A 21 -18.41 10.33 -13.50
CA TRP A 21 -17.46 9.39 -12.90
C TRP A 21 -16.53 8.86 -13.97
N HIS A 22 -15.24 8.89 -13.68
CA HIS A 22 -14.23 8.28 -14.52
C HIS A 22 -13.59 7.13 -13.76
N ASN A 23 -13.51 5.97 -14.40
CA ASN A 23 -12.77 4.82 -13.92
C ASN A 23 -11.68 4.50 -14.93
N PRO A 24 -10.38 4.68 -14.61
CA PRO A 24 -9.30 4.31 -15.52
C PRO A 24 -9.34 2.81 -15.80
N ALA A 25 -8.85 2.38 -16.96
CA ALA A 25 -8.83 0.95 -17.29
C ALA A 25 -8.01 0.19 -16.24
N THR A 26 -8.54 -0.95 -15.78
CA THR A 26 -7.76 -1.85 -14.94
C THR A 26 -6.56 -2.34 -15.75
N GLN A 27 -5.34 -2.02 -15.31
CA GLN A 27 -4.12 -2.44 -16.00
C GLN A 27 -3.99 -3.96 -15.90
N GLN A 28 -4.13 -4.63 -17.05
CA GLN A 28 -3.73 -6.00 -17.28
C GLN A 28 -2.97 -6.06 -18.62
N GLU A 29 -2.17 -7.10 -18.84
CA GLU A 29 -1.56 -7.34 -20.15
C GLU A 29 -2.68 -7.50 -21.18
N VAL A 30 -2.75 -6.57 -22.13
CA VAL A 30 -3.81 -6.55 -23.15
C VAL A 30 -3.40 -7.47 -24.28
N PHE A 31 -4.13 -8.57 -24.45
CA PHE A 31 -3.95 -9.53 -25.53
C PHE A 31 -4.90 -9.25 -26.70
N ASP A 32 -6.18 -9.01 -26.42
CA ASP A 32 -7.22 -8.77 -27.43
C ASP A 32 -8.29 -7.83 -26.87
N VAL A 33 -8.68 -6.78 -27.60
CA VAL A 33 -9.72 -5.84 -27.15
C VAL A 33 -11.14 -6.25 -27.54
N SER A 34 -11.28 -7.39 -28.22
CA SER A 34 -12.56 -7.92 -28.70
C SER A 34 -13.49 -8.28 -27.54
N GLY A 35 -14.75 -7.84 -27.61
CA GLY A 35 -15.77 -8.17 -26.60
C GLY A 35 -15.70 -7.36 -25.29
N ALA A 36 -14.73 -6.45 -25.14
CA ALA A 36 -14.62 -5.60 -23.96
C ALA A 36 -15.86 -4.70 -23.75
N GLY A 37 -16.36 -4.10 -24.83
CA GLY A 37 -17.56 -3.25 -24.79
C GLY A 37 -18.82 -4.03 -24.38
N ASP A 38 -19.02 -5.21 -24.96
CA ASP A 38 -20.15 -6.09 -24.65
C ASP A 38 -20.10 -6.57 -23.19
N THR A 39 -18.90 -6.85 -22.69
CA THR A 39 -18.66 -7.18 -21.27
C THR A 39 -19.05 -6.01 -20.38
N VAL A 40 -18.63 -4.78 -20.70
CA VAL A 40 -19.00 -3.58 -19.93
C VAL A 40 -20.51 -3.41 -19.86
N VAL A 41 -21.20 -3.48 -21.01
CA VAL A 41 -22.64 -3.31 -21.08
C VAL A 41 -23.36 -4.40 -20.26
N SER A 42 -22.98 -5.66 -20.46
CA SER A 42 -23.58 -6.81 -19.78
C SER A 42 -23.41 -6.73 -18.26
N MET A 43 -22.21 -6.38 -17.79
CA MET A 43 -21.95 -6.24 -16.36
C MET A 43 -22.67 -5.04 -15.75
N MET A 44 -22.70 -3.89 -16.43
CA MET A 44 -23.44 -2.73 -15.94
C MET A 44 -24.93 -3.03 -15.82
N MET A 45 -25.54 -3.65 -16.84
CA MET A 45 -26.96 -4.03 -16.81
C MET A 45 -27.25 -5.01 -15.67
N THR A 46 -26.43 -6.05 -15.52
CA THR A 46 -26.60 -7.08 -14.48
C THR A 46 -26.50 -6.47 -13.08
N CYS A 47 -25.49 -5.62 -12.85
CA CYS A 47 -25.30 -4.99 -11.54
C CYS A 47 -26.43 -4.03 -11.19
N LEU A 48 -26.84 -3.18 -12.14
CA LEU A 48 -27.92 -2.22 -11.93
C LEU A 48 -29.26 -2.92 -11.71
N ALA A 49 -29.55 -3.98 -12.47
CA ALA A 49 -30.74 -4.81 -12.29
C ALA A 49 -30.77 -5.49 -10.91
N SER A 50 -29.59 -5.80 -10.37
CA SER A 50 -29.42 -6.35 -9.02
C SER A 50 -29.45 -5.29 -7.89
N GLY A 51 -29.74 -4.03 -8.23
CA GLY A 51 -29.85 -2.93 -7.25
C GLY A 51 -28.52 -2.32 -6.79
N LEU A 52 -27.39 -2.65 -7.44
CA LEU A 52 -26.10 -2.04 -7.11
C LEU A 52 -26.04 -0.59 -7.60
N SER A 53 -25.29 0.25 -6.89
CA SER A 53 -25.11 1.64 -7.29
C SER A 53 -24.39 1.76 -8.64
N MET A 54 -24.65 2.83 -9.39
CA MET A 54 -23.96 3.13 -10.65
C MET A 54 -22.44 3.13 -10.51
N ARG A 55 -21.91 3.65 -9.39
CA ARG A 55 -20.47 3.67 -9.12
C ARG A 55 -19.89 2.27 -8.96
N LEU A 56 -20.60 1.39 -8.26
CA LEU A 56 -20.16 0.02 -8.04
C LEU A 56 -20.29 -0.81 -9.33
N ALA A 57 -21.38 -0.64 -10.07
CA ALA A 57 -21.55 -1.25 -11.39
C ALA A 57 -20.42 -0.84 -12.36
N LEU A 58 -20.01 0.43 -12.35
CA LEU A 58 -18.88 0.93 -13.14
C LEU A 58 -17.55 0.27 -12.75
N HIS A 59 -17.30 0.06 -11.44
CA HIS A 59 -16.10 -0.63 -10.97
C HIS A 59 -16.05 -2.09 -11.42
N ILE A 60 -17.16 -2.82 -11.23
CA ILE A 60 -17.26 -4.23 -11.61
C ILE A 60 -17.11 -4.38 -13.13
N ALA A 61 -17.79 -3.54 -13.92
CA ALA A 61 -17.73 -3.58 -15.37
C ALA A 61 -16.32 -3.30 -15.91
N ASN A 62 -15.61 -2.33 -15.32
CA ASN A 62 -14.24 -2.00 -15.73
C ASN A 62 -13.25 -3.13 -15.41
N GLY A 63 -13.36 -3.73 -14.21
CA GLY A 63 -12.50 -4.85 -13.84
C GLY A 63 -12.78 -6.11 -14.67
N ALA A 64 -14.05 -6.43 -14.93
CA ALA A 64 -14.42 -7.54 -15.81
C ALA A 64 -13.90 -7.34 -17.23
N ALA A 65 -14.02 -6.13 -17.79
CA ALA A 65 -13.46 -5.81 -19.09
C ALA A 65 -11.93 -5.96 -19.11
N GLY A 66 -11.24 -5.54 -18.04
CA GLY A 66 -9.79 -5.75 -17.88
C GLY A 66 -9.37 -7.22 -17.95
N ILE A 67 -10.17 -8.12 -17.36
CA ILE A 67 -9.92 -9.58 -17.42
C ILE A 67 -10.21 -10.11 -18.83
N VAL A 68 -11.32 -9.71 -19.45
CA VAL A 68 -11.67 -10.19 -20.80
C VAL A 68 -10.61 -9.80 -21.82
N VAL A 69 -10.04 -8.60 -21.73
CA VAL A 69 -9.01 -8.16 -22.69
C VAL A 69 -7.64 -8.81 -22.50
N SER A 70 -7.41 -9.50 -21.38
CA SER A 70 -6.22 -10.31 -21.16
C SER A 70 -6.36 -11.75 -21.70
N LYS A 71 -7.49 -12.06 -22.34
CA LYS A 71 -7.77 -13.36 -23.00
C LYS A 71 -7.79 -13.21 -24.51
N VAL A 72 -7.66 -14.32 -25.22
CA VAL A 72 -7.66 -14.35 -26.69
C VAL A 72 -9.09 -14.48 -27.21
N GLY A 73 -9.48 -13.62 -28.14
CA GLY A 73 -10.78 -13.65 -28.79
C GLY A 73 -11.92 -13.13 -27.92
N THR A 74 -13.15 -13.40 -28.35
CA THR A 74 -14.36 -13.07 -27.58
C THR A 74 -14.48 -14.03 -26.38
N TYR A 75 -13.98 -13.61 -25.23
CA TYR A 75 -13.97 -14.39 -24.00
C TYR A 75 -15.12 -13.97 -23.06
N PRO A 76 -16.00 -14.89 -22.61
CA PRO A 76 -17.01 -14.57 -21.61
C PRO A 76 -16.39 -14.55 -20.20
N ILE A 77 -16.71 -13.51 -19.43
CA ILE A 77 -16.29 -13.45 -18.02
C ILE A 77 -17.03 -14.53 -17.20
N HIS A 78 -16.28 -15.33 -16.43
CA HIS A 78 -16.85 -16.36 -15.56
C HIS A 78 -17.09 -15.89 -14.12
N ARG A 79 -18.00 -16.57 -13.42
CA ARG A 79 -18.33 -16.26 -12.00
C ARG A 79 -17.09 -16.34 -11.09
N SER A 80 -16.22 -17.32 -11.30
CA SER A 80 -14.99 -17.47 -10.51
C SER A 80 -14.08 -16.25 -10.66
N GLU A 81 -13.85 -15.80 -11.89
CA GLU A 81 -12.98 -14.64 -12.17
C GLU A 81 -13.53 -13.33 -11.57
N LEU A 82 -14.86 -13.16 -11.57
CA LEU A 82 -15.51 -12.05 -10.88
C LEU A 82 -15.36 -12.13 -9.36
N LEU A 83 -15.43 -13.33 -8.79
CA LEU A 83 -15.19 -13.53 -7.36
C LEU A 83 -13.73 -13.28 -7.01
N ASP A 84 -12.78 -13.73 -7.83
CA ASP A 84 -11.35 -13.50 -7.63
C ASP A 84 -11.02 -12.00 -7.69
N LEU A 85 -11.62 -11.28 -8.65
CA LEU A 85 -11.54 -9.82 -8.73
C LEU A 85 -12.13 -9.14 -7.48
N TRP A 86 -13.24 -9.65 -6.94
CA TRP A 86 -13.82 -9.13 -5.72
C TRP A 86 -12.95 -9.42 -4.49
N HIS A 87 -12.35 -10.61 -4.43
CA HIS A 87 -11.45 -11.00 -3.35
C HIS A 87 -10.17 -10.17 -3.36
N SER A 88 -9.59 -9.89 -4.53
CA SER A 88 -8.44 -8.98 -4.63
C SER A 88 -8.79 -7.56 -4.20
N TYR A 89 -9.97 -7.06 -4.58
CA TYR A 89 -10.47 -5.76 -4.13
C TYR A 89 -10.72 -5.74 -2.61
N LYS A 90 -11.32 -6.78 -2.03
CA LYS A 90 -11.50 -6.89 -0.57
C LYS A 90 -10.17 -6.97 0.17
N HIS A 91 -9.21 -7.74 -0.33
CA HIS A 91 -7.86 -7.78 0.23
C HIS A 91 -7.17 -6.41 0.19
N SER A 92 -7.48 -5.57 -0.80
CA SER A 92 -6.99 -4.19 -0.85
C SER A 92 -7.68 -3.24 0.16
N ILE A 93 -8.84 -3.63 0.71
CA ILE A 93 -9.65 -2.81 1.64
C ILE A 93 -9.51 -3.28 3.10
N GLN A 94 -9.26 -4.57 3.32
CA GLN A 94 -8.95 -5.06 4.66
C GLN A 94 -7.54 -4.60 5.05
N SER A 95 -7.42 -3.93 6.19
CA SER A 95 -6.12 -3.59 6.77
C SER A 95 -5.30 -4.86 6.87
N LYS A 96 -4.13 -4.88 6.23
CA LYS A 96 -3.20 -6.02 6.33
C LYS A 96 -2.92 -6.25 7.82
N PRO A 97 -3.07 -7.49 8.34
CA PRO A 97 -2.88 -7.74 9.76
C PRO A 97 -1.45 -7.36 10.17
N LEU A 98 -1.26 -7.00 11.43
CA LEU A 98 0.07 -6.97 12.01
C LEU A 98 0.59 -8.41 12.03
N TYR A 99 1.75 -8.64 11.44
CA TYR A 99 2.34 -9.98 11.34
C TYR A 99 3.27 -10.24 12.52
N THR A 100 3.22 -11.47 13.02
CA THR A 100 4.31 -12.02 13.83
C THR A 100 5.58 -12.13 12.99
N LYS A 101 6.74 -12.22 13.65
CA LYS A 101 8.02 -12.40 12.95
C LYS A 101 8.04 -13.72 12.18
N GLU A 102 7.43 -14.77 12.71
CA GLU A 102 7.32 -16.10 12.07
C GLU A 102 6.47 -16.04 10.80
N GLU A 103 5.26 -15.47 10.86
CA GLU A 103 4.39 -15.31 9.69
C GLU A 103 5.07 -14.45 8.60
N MET A 104 5.74 -13.38 9.00
CA MET A 104 6.46 -12.55 8.04
C MET A 104 7.62 -13.32 7.41
N LYS A 105 8.32 -14.15 8.17
CA LYS A 105 9.41 -14.97 7.62
C LYS A 105 8.91 -15.95 6.55
N GLU A 106 7.75 -16.55 6.78
CA GLU A 106 7.12 -17.43 5.81
C GLU A 106 6.75 -16.68 4.53
N LEU A 107 6.15 -15.48 4.64
CA LEU A 107 5.82 -14.63 3.50
C LEU A 107 7.06 -14.19 2.71
N VAL A 108 8.10 -13.71 3.40
CA VAL A 108 9.37 -13.32 2.78
C VAL A 108 9.94 -14.49 1.98
N SER A 109 9.99 -15.68 2.58
CA SER A 109 10.52 -16.89 1.93
C SER A 109 9.66 -17.29 0.73
N GLN A 110 8.34 -17.14 0.82
CA GLN A 110 7.42 -17.43 -0.27
C GLN A 110 7.62 -16.46 -1.44
N TRP A 111 7.69 -15.15 -1.19
CA TRP A 111 7.92 -14.13 -2.22
C TRP A 111 9.27 -14.33 -2.92
N GLN A 112 10.33 -14.54 -2.13
CA GLN A 112 11.66 -14.80 -2.69
C GLN A 112 11.71 -16.09 -3.52
N SER A 113 10.96 -17.13 -3.15
CA SER A 113 10.88 -18.38 -3.94
C SER A 113 10.24 -18.20 -5.32
N LYS A 114 9.44 -17.12 -5.48
CA LYS A 114 8.84 -16.71 -6.76
C LYS A 114 9.76 -15.77 -7.56
N GLY A 115 10.93 -15.42 -7.04
CA GLY A 115 11.83 -14.43 -7.64
C GLY A 115 11.41 -12.98 -7.40
N GLU A 116 10.48 -12.73 -6.48
CA GLU A 116 10.03 -11.39 -6.11
C GLU A 116 11.02 -10.73 -5.12
N THR A 117 11.25 -9.43 -5.27
CA THR A 117 12.19 -8.65 -4.45
C THR A 117 11.49 -8.09 -3.22
N VAL A 118 11.99 -8.43 -2.04
CA VAL A 118 11.45 -7.95 -0.77
C VAL A 118 12.27 -6.79 -0.23
N VAL A 119 11.61 -5.64 -0.07
CA VAL A 119 12.17 -4.41 0.50
C VAL A 119 11.80 -4.31 1.97
N PHE A 120 12.75 -3.90 2.80
CA PHE A 120 12.55 -3.64 4.22
C PHE A 120 12.98 -2.23 4.60
N THR A 121 12.15 -1.57 5.39
CA THR A 121 12.54 -0.35 6.13
C THR A 121 12.05 -0.46 7.56
N ASN A 122 12.58 0.38 8.45
CA ASN A 122 12.12 0.44 9.84
C ASN A 122 12.01 1.88 10.34
N GLY A 123 11.25 2.06 11.42
CA GLY A 123 11.15 3.32 12.12
C GLY A 123 10.03 3.33 13.15
N CYS A 124 9.95 4.44 13.90
CA CYS A 124 8.92 4.61 14.92
C CYS A 124 7.56 4.98 14.32
N PHE A 125 7.54 5.78 13.24
CA PHE A 125 6.31 6.27 12.58
C PHE A 125 5.23 6.84 13.53
N ASP A 126 5.65 7.66 14.51
CA ASP A 126 4.79 8.15 15.59
C ASP A 126 3.59 8.97 15.07
N ILE A 127 3.85 10.13 14.44
CA ILE A 127 2.81 10.88 13.73
C ILE A 127 3.16 10.86 12.24
N LEU A 128 2.35 10.18 11.44
CA LEU A 128 2.50 10.15 10.00
C LEU A 128 2.33 11.54 9.39
N HIS A 129 3.14 11.83 8.39
CA HIS A 129 3.13 13.08 7.64
C HIS A 129 3.60 12.81 6.22
N ARG A 130 3.46 13.81 5.34
CA ARG A 130 3.81 13.69 3.92
C ARG A 130 5.21 13.13 3.68
N GLY A 131 6.20 13.54 4.48
CA GLY A 131 7.56 12.97 4.42
C GLY A 131 7.60 11.45 4.53
N HIS A 132 6.90 10.84 5.50
CA HIS A 132 6.80 9.38 5.63
C HIS A 132 6.10 8.77 4.42
N ILE A 133 4.99 9.36 3.95
CA ILE A 133 4.23 8.79 2.82
C ILE A 133 5.09 8.75 1.55
N THR A 134 5.77 9.86 1.23
CA THR A 134 6.65 9.92 0.05
C THR A 134 7.82 8.94 0.18
N TYR A 135 8.48 8.90 1.35
CA TYR A 135 9.56 7.96 1.61
C TYR A 135 9.13 6.49 1.45
N LEU A 136 7.99 6.11 2.01
CA LEU A 136 7.48 4.73 1.92
C LEU A 136 7.07 4.36 0.49
N GLN A 137 6.51 5.31 -0.27
CA GLN A 137 6.17 5.10 -1.68
C GLN A 137 7.41 4.93 -2.56
N GLU A 138 8.47 5.69 -2.29
CA GLU A 138 9.75 5.55 -2.99
C GLU A 138 10.43 4.22 -2.61
N ALA A 139 10.43 3.85 -1.33
CA ALA A 139 10.95 2.55 -0.88
C ALA A 139 10.22 1.37 -1.54
N ALA A 140 8.89 1.45 -1.64
CA ALA A 140 8.08 0.40 -2.28
C ALA A 140 8.39 0.23 -3.78
N GLN A 141 8.95 1.24 -4.47
CA GLN A 141 9.31 1.12 -5.88
C GLN A 141 10.61 0.35 -6.12
N LEU A 142 11.36 0.04 -5.06
CA LEU A 142 12.65 -0.66 -5.14
C LEU A 142 12.50 -2.19 -5.10
N GLY A 143 11.27 -2.70 -5.10
CA GLY A 143 10.98 -4.13 -5.17
C GLY A 143 9.49 -4.39 -5.35
N ASP A 144 9.09 -5.65 -5.15
CA ASP A 144 7.71 -6.11 -5.36
C ASP A 144 6.88 -6.03 -4.07
N HIS A 145 7.53 -6.15 -2.91
CA HIS A 145 6.90 -6.09 -1.58
C HIS A 145 7.66 -5.18 -0.63
N LEU A 146 6.94 -4.36 0.13
CA LEU A 146 7.51 -3.52 1.19
C LEU A 146 7.06 -3.99 2.58
N ILE A 147 8.02 -4.35 3.43
CA ILE A 147 7.81 -4.69 4.83
C ILE A 147 8.36 -3.59 5.74
N ILE A 148 7.61 -3.26 6.79
CA ILE A 148 7.98 -2.29 7.81
C ILE A 148 8.30 -3.00 9.13
N GLY A 149 9.55 -2.86 9.58
CA GLY A 149 9.91 -3.07 10.98
C GLY A 149 9.45 -1.88 11.82
N LEU A 150 8.47 -2.07 12.68
CA LEU A 150 7.92 -1.03 13.54
C LEU A 150 8.47 -1.17 14.96
N ASN A 151 9.09 -0.11 15.49
CA ASN A 151 9.54 -0.10 16.88
C ASN A 151 8.33 -0.21 17.84
N SER A 152 8.43 -1.09 18.85
CA SER A 152 7.47 -1.16 19.95
C SER A 152 7.48 0.13 20.78
N ASP A 153 6.44 0.34 21.58
CA ASP A 153 6.35 1.49 22.48
C ASP A 153 7.52 1.51 23.49
N ALA A 154 7.95 0.33 23.95
CA ALA A 154 9.11 0.20 24.83
C ALA A 154 10.42 0.59 24.11
N SER A 155 10.61 0.15 22.86
CA SER A 155 11.75 0.53 22.03
C SER A 155 11.80 2.04 21.79
N VAL A 156 10.66 2.65 21.42
CA VAL A 156 10.58 4.09 21.19
C VAL A 156 10.85 4.90 22.47
N ARG A 157 10.33 4.47 23.63
CA ARG A 157 10.59 5.12 24.93
C ARG A 157 12.08 5.16 25.24
N ARG A 158 12.81 4.06 25.04
CA ARG A 158 14.27 4.02 25.26
C ARG A 158 15.04 4.91 24.29
N LEU A 159 14.62 4.95 23.03
CA LEU A 159 15.30 5.71 21.97
C LEU A 159 15.04 7.23 22.04
N LYS A 160 13.82 7.64 22.40
CA LYS A 160 13.36 9.05 22.30
C LYS A 160 12.92 9.67 23.63
N GLY A 161 12.90 8.89 24.71
CA GLY A 161 12.49 9.30 26.05
C GLY A 161 11.05 8.95 26.40
N GLU A 162 10.73 9.03 27.70
CA GLU A 162 9.46 8.56 28.31
C GLU A 162 8.18 9.20 27.73
N THR A 163 8.29 10.37 27.11
CA THR A 163 7.14 11.09 26.53
C THR A 163 6.78 10.63 25.11
N ARG A 164 7.52 9.65 24.57
CA ARG A 164 7.33 9.08 23.23
C ARG A 164 7.17 7.56 23.34
N PRO A 165 6.36 6.93 22.47
CA PRO A 165 5.60 7.52 21.38
C PRO A 165 4.33 8.23 21.88
N ILE A 166 3.77 9.12 21.05
CA ILE A 166 2.46 9.75 21.30
C ILE A 166 1.35 8.77 20.91
N VAL A 167 1.56 8.04 19.81
CA VAL A 167 0.60 7.07 19.26
C VAL A 167 1.06 5.65 19.61
N SER A 168 0.15 4.82 20.11
CA SER A 168 0.45 3.45 20.52
C SER A 168 0.99 2.61 19.35
N GLU A 169 1.77 1.57 19.64
CA GLU A 169 2.27 0.65 18.61
C GLU A 169 1.17 -0.02 17.79
N ALA A 170 0.04 -0.33 18.43
CA ALA A 170 -1.13 -0.90 17.76
C ALA A 170 -1.74 0.07 16.74
N ASP A 171 -1.90 1.34 17.12
CA ASP A 171 -2.45 2.37 16.24
C ASP A 171 -1.47 2.73 15.11
N ARG A 172 -0.17 2.81 15.41
CA ARG A 172 0.87 3.04 14.40
C ARG A 172 0.89 1.91 13.38
N ALA A 173 0.80 0.65 13.84
CA ALA A 173 0.71 -0.50 12.97
C ALA A 173 -0.55 -0.45 12.09
N ALA A 174 -1.71 -0.16 12.67
CA ALA A 174 -2.97 -0.05 11.93
C ALA A 174 -2.92 1.03 10.83
N LEU A 175 -2.32 2.19 11.13
CA LEU A 175 -2.14 3.27 10.16
C LEU A 175 -1.20 2.87 9.02
N LEU A 176 -0.08 2.21 9.32
CA LEU A 176 0.87 1.73 8.33
C LEU A 176 0.25 0.63 7.45
N SER A 177 -0.46 -0.33 8.05
CA SER A 177 -1.16 -1.42 7.35
C SER A 177 -2.28 -0.95 6.43
N ALA A 178 -2.76 0.29 6.59
CA ALA A 178 -3.75 0.90 5.71
C ALA A 178 -3.13 1.57 4.47
N LEU A 179 -1.80 1.75 4.42
CA LEU A 179 -1.12 2.32 3.28
C LEU A 179 -0.94 1.25 2.19
N GLN A 180 -1.48 1.53 1.01
CA GLN A 180 -1.49 0.58 -0.12
C GLN A 180 -0.10 0.06 -0.50
N CYS A 181 0.94 0.88 -0.34
CA CYS A 181 2.33 0.54 -0.66
C CYS A 181 3.04 -0.36 0.36
N ILE A 182 2.39 -0.72 1.48
CA ILE A 182 2.99 -1.57 2.52
C ILE A 182 2.33 -2.95 2.46
N ASP A 183 3.15 -4.00 2.42
CA ASP A 183 2.73 -5.41 2.36
C ASP A 183 2.78 -6.12 3.69
N GLY A 184 3.58 -5.61 4.62
CA GLY A 184 3.66 -6.16 5.95
C GLY A 184 4.15 -5.17 6.98
N VAL A 185 3.64 -5.29 8.20
CA VAL A 185 4.17 -4.61 9.37
C VAL A 185 4.53 -5.66 10.41
N VAL A 186 5.72 -5.56 10.99
CA VAL A 186 6.22 -6.45 12.04
C VAL A 186 6.75 -5.60 13.18
N LEU A 187 6.29 -5.86 14.41
CA LEU A 187 6.83 -5.19 15.60
C LEU A 187 8.17 -5.80 16.01
N PHE A 188 9.07 -4.96 16.50
CA PHE A 188 10.29 -5.39 17.19
C PHE A 188 10.54 -4.54 18.43
N GLU A 189 11.08 -5.16 19.47
CA GLU A 189 11.29 -4.50 20.77
C GLU A 189 12.71 -4.01 20.98
N GLU A 190 13.67 -4.51 20.20
CA GLU A 190 15.08 -4.20 20.32
C GLU A 190 15.36 -2.73 19.97
N ASP A 191 16.52 -2.21 20.37
CA ASP A 191 16.92 -0.82 20.09
C ASP A 191 17.29 -0.62 18.61
N THR A 192 17.63 -1.70 17.91
CA THR A 192 18.01 -1.70 16.50
C THR A 192 17.27 -2.82 15.77
N PRO A 193 17.02 -2.67 14.46
CA PRO A 193 16.33 -3.70 13.67
C PRO A 193 17.23 -4.90 13.30
N ALA A 194 18.47 -4.98 13.81
CA ALA A 194 19.47 -5.95 13.36
C ALA A 194 19.00 -7.41 13.50
N GLU A 195 18.42 -7.75 14.65
CA GLU A 195 17.95 -9.11 14.93
C GLU A 195 16.78 -9.50 14.04
N LEU A 196 15.80 -8.59 13.88
CA LEU A 196 14.67 -8.80 12.99
C LEU A 196 15.13 -8.94 11.53
N LEU A 197 16.07 -8.10 11.08
CA LEU A 197 16.65 -8.18 9.74
C LEU A 197 17.40 -9.50 9.52
N ALA A 198 18.23 -9.91 10.47
CA ALA A 198 18.98 -11.16 10.39
C ALA A 198 18.07 -12.38 10.34
N TYR A 199 16.92 -12.32 11.01
CA TYR A 199 15.89 -13.35 10.99
C TYR A 199 15.12 -13.37 9.66
N LEU A 200 14.57 -12.23 9.24
CA LEU A 200 13.74 -12.12 8.03
C LEU A 200 14.53 -12.32 6.73
N ARG A 201 15.75 -11.78 6.64
CA ARG A 201 16.60 -11.77 5.42
C ARG A 201 15.88 -11.22 4.17
N PRO A 202 15.39 -9.97 4.21
CA PRO A 202 14.88 -9.31 3.01
C PRO A 202 16.01 -9.04 2.00
N ASN A 203 15.67 -8.74 0.75
CA ASN A 203 16.65 -8.50 -0.31
C ASN A 203 17.28 -7.11 -0.21
N THR A 204 16.45 -6.09 0.07
CA THR A 204 16.89 -4.69 0.08
C THR A 204 16.53 -4.02 1.40
N LEU A 205 17.50 -3.36 2.04
CA LEU A 205 17.28 -2.47 3.18
C LEU A 205 17.23 -1.02 2.70
N VAL A 206 16.14 -0.33 2.99
CA VAL A 206 15.99 1.10 2.72
C VAL A 206 16.08 1.89 4.02
N LYS A 207 16.88 2.96 4.00
CA LYS A 207 16.96 3.94 5.08
C LYS A 207 16.73 5.34 4.55
N GLY A 208 15.94 6.12 5.28
CA GLY A 208 15.76 7.54 4.96
C GLY A 208 16.82 8.40 5.64
N GLY A 209 17.27 9.46 4.97
CA GLY A 209 18.17 10.48 5.51
C GLY A 209 19.55 10.50 4.86
N ASP A 210 20.53 11.08 5.54
CA ASP A 210 21.90 11.29 5.02
C ASP A 210 22.90 10.30 5.64
N TYR A 211 22.46 9.05 5.84
CA TYR A 211 23.31 8.00 6.41
C TYR A 211 24.36 7.54 5.40
N LYS A 212 25.59 7.32 5.86
CA LYS A 212 26.56 6.55 5.09
C LYS A 212 26.16 5.08 5.15
N ILE A 213 26.21 4.40 4.01
CA ILE A 213 25.83 2.97 3.90
C ILE A 213 26.61 2.11 4.91
N GLU A 214 27.86 2.45 5.16
CA GLU A 214 28.75 1.73 6.09
C GLU A 214 28.26 1.74 7.55
N ASP A 215 27.55 2.80 7.95
CA ASP A 215 27.04 3.02 9.31
C ASP A 215 25.64 2.43 9.50
N ILE A 216 25.04 1.86 8.45
CA ILE A 216 23.68 1.31 8.50
C ILE A 216 23.70 -0.07 9.17
N ILE A 217 23.08 -0.12 10.33
CA ILE A 217 22.89 -1.34 11.12
C ILE A 217 22.01 -2.34 10.37
N GLY A 218 22.48 -3.59 10.25
CA GLY A 218 21.78 -4.70 9.60
C GLY A 218 22.04 -4.82 8.09
N ARG A 219 22.96 -4.01 7.53
CA ARG A 219 23.37 -4.08 6.12
C ARG A 219 23.91 -5.44 5.71
N GLU A 220 24.54 -6.16 6.63
CA GLU A 220 25.09 -7.51 6.44
C GLU A 220 24.02 -8.60 6.32
N SER A 221 22.77 -8.26 6.62
CA SER A 221 21.64 -9.18 6.57
C SER A 221 20.87 -9.12 5.25
N VAL A 222 21.26 -8.25 4.32
CA VAL A 222 20.56 -8.00 3.04
C VAL A 222 21.56 -7.97 1.88
N ASP A 223 21.06 -8.09 0.65
CA ASP A 223 21.87 -8.06 -0.56
C ASP A 223 22.20 -6.62 -0.99
N ASN A 224 21.22 -5.72 -0.84
CA ASN A 224 21.32 -4.32 -1.27
C ASN A 224 20.91 -3.35 -0.16
N VAL A 225 21.55 -2.19 -0.12
CA VAL A 225 21.20 -1.10 0.81
C VAL A 225 20.99 0.18 0.03
N GLU A 226 19.84 0.81 0.20
CA GLU A 226 19.45 2.04 -0.48
C GLU A 226 19.20 3.14 0.54
N VAL A 227 19.66 4.35 0.23
CA VAL A 227 19.48 5.53 1.08
C VAL A 227 18.67 6.57 0.32
N LEU A 228 17.47 6.86 0.84
CA LEU A 228 16.56 7.84 0.25
C LEU A 228 16.62 9.15 1.03
N SER A 229 16.71 10.27 0.35
CA SER A 229 16.71 11.58 1.00
C SER A 229 15.34 11.88 1.61
N PHE A 230 15.32 12.37 2.86
CA PHE A 230 14.06 12.84 3.45
C PHE A 230 13.60 14.14 2.79
N LYS A 231 12.28 14.28 2.63
CA LYS A 231 11.70 15.53 2.18
C LYS A 231 11.76 16.58 3.29
N GLU A 232 12.43 17.70 3.00
CA GLU A 232 12.54 18.82 3.93
C GLU A 232 11.16 19.38 4.37
N GLY A 233 11.11 19.89 5.61
CA GLY A 233 9.94 20.58 6.16
C GLY A 233 8.88 19.70 6.82
N TYR A 234 9.13 18.39 6.96
CA TYR A 234 8.21 17.46 7.61
C TYR A 234 8.91 16.62 8.69
N SER A 235 8.59 16.86 9.97
CA SER A 235 8.94 15.96 11.06
C SER A 235 7.85 15.92 12.13
N THR A 236 7.71 14.78 12.82
CA THR A 236 6.81 14.66 13.98
C THR A 236 7.18 15.67 15.08
N SER A 237 8.46 15.94 15.28
CA SER A 237 8.93 16.90 16.28
C SER A 237 8.46 18.32 15.96
N ASP A 238 8.48 18.72 14.69
CA ASP A 238 8.00 20.05 14.27
C ASP A 238 6.49 20.19 14.45
N ILE A 239 5.72 19.13 14.14
CA ILE A 239 4.27 19.12 14.35
C ILE A 239 3.97 19.32 15.84
N VAL A 240 4.63 18.55 16.71
CA VAL A 240 4.43 18.64 18.16
C VAL A 240 4.91 19.99 18.70
N GLY A 241 6.04 20.50 18.21
CA GLY A 241 6.55 21.82 18.57
C GLY A 241 5.58 22.96 18.21
N LYS A 242 4.95 22.89 17.03
CA LYS A 242 3.90 23.84 16.62
C LYS A 242 2.69 23.79 17.55
N ILE A 243 2.19 22.58 17.88
CA ILE A 243 1.06 22.39 18.80
C ILE A 243 1.41 22.95 20.19
N ALA A 244 2.58 22.60 20.72
CA ALA A 244 3.02 23.06 22.03
C ALA A 244 3.16 24.59 22.10
N THR A 245 3.60 25.22 21.00
CA THR A 245 3.68 26.68 20.88
C THR A 245 2.29 27.30 20.91
N MET A 246 1.34 26.78 20.13
CA MET A 246 -0.04 27.26 20.11
C MET A 246 -0.74 27.13 21.47
N ALA A 247 -0.50 26.03 22.19
CA ALA A 247 -1.05 25.82 23.53
C ALA A 247 -0.46 26.82 24.55
N LYS A 248 0.85 27.09 24.50
CA LYS A 248 1.49 28.11 25.35
C LYS A 248 0.95 29.52 25.09
N GLU A 249 0.58 29.80 23.84
CA GLU A 249 0.00 31.08 23.42
C GLU A 249 -1.52 31.18 23.70
N GLY A 250 -2.15 30.15 24.28
CA GLY A 250 -3.59 30.14 24.57
C GLY A 250 -4.48 30.10 23.32
N LYS A 251 -3.94 29.61 22.20
CA LYS A 251 -4.66 29.47 20.92
C LYS A 251 -5.32 28.09 20.74
N LEU A 252 -5.16 27.21 21.74
CA LEU A 252 -5.74 25.87 21.87
C LEU A 252 -6.27 25.68 23.28
#